data_AF-A0A067BF38-F1
#
_entry.id   AF-A0A067BF38-F1
#
_cell.length_a   1.000
_cell.length_b   1.000
_cell.length_c   1.000
_cell.angle_alpha   90.00
_cell.angle_beta   90.00
_cell.angle_gamma   90.00
#
_symmetry.space_group_name_H-M   'P 1'
#
loop_
_entity.id
_entity.type
_entity.pdbx_description
1 polymer ?
#
loop_
_entity_poly.entity_id
_entity_poly.type
_entity_poly.pdbx_seq_one_letter_code
_entity_poly.pdbx_strand_id
1 'polypeptide(L)'
;MAAPKNRSGDEEAALRLQHHARPSVKRRTHRRQAVANDADHLSLGYHLATTHGRRGGFWDRRHMLAAFALGADMVQVGTAFLTTPESGLPPPRKAAITAATSSTASVVTRGLTGRPARMLRNELVDRLAPHEVDAASSALQRQRMADIFRTHDTRYSVLLAGQGHAYCRLDDTVATVLARFA
;
A
#
# COMPACT_ATOMS: atom_id res chain seq x y z
N MET A 1 -11.58 -37.58 -36.62
CA MET A 1 -11.92 -37.86 -35.21
C MET A 1 -10.61 -38.07 -34.46
N ALA A 2 -9.98 -37.00 -33.98
CA ALA A 2 -10.18 -36.32 -32.68
C ALA A 2 -9.37 -36.99 -31.55
N ALA A 3 -8.21 -36.41 -31.25
CA ALA A 3 -7.36 -36.70 -30.11
C ALA A 3 -7.76 -35.84 -28.88
N PRO A 4 -7.58 -36.30 -27.62
CA PRO A 4 -7.67 -35.44 -26.44
C PRO A 4 -6.25 -35.04 -25.95
N LYS A 5 -5.88 -33.76 -26.03
CA LYS A 5 -6.09 -32.63 -25.08
C LYS A 5 -5.02 -32.53 -23.98
N ASN A 6 -4.13 -31.56 -24.20
CA ASN A 6 -3.07 -31.06 -23.33
C ASN A 6 -3.57 -30.65 -21.93
N ARG A 7 -2.75 -30.95 -20.92
CA ARG A 7 -2.77 -30.33 -19.58
C ARG A 7 -1.99 -29.01 -19.64
N SER A 8 -2.65 -27.87 -19.54
CA SER A 8 -2.01 -26.58 -19.29
C SER A 8 -3.05 -25.51 -18.87
N GLY A 9 -3.82 -25.78 -17.82
CA GLY A 9 -4.93 -24.91 -17.40
C GLY A 9 -4.84 -24.31 -15.99
N ASP A 10 -3.87 -24.71 -15.17
CA ASP A 10 -3.90 -24.40 -13.73
C ASP A 10 -2.96 -23.27 -13.26
N GLU A 11 -2.17 -22.66 -14.16
CA GLU A 11 -1.28 -21.53 -13.77
C GLU A 11 -1.82 -20.13 -14.11
N GLU A 12 -2.94 -20.03 -14.82
CA GLU A 12 -3.49 -18.74 -15.29
C GLU A 12 -4.67 -18.20 -14.44
N ALA A 13 -5.04 -18.89 -13.35
CA ALA A 13 -6.20 -18.54 -12.54
C ALA A 13 -5.94 -17.52 -11.40
N ALA A 14 -4.69 -17.11 -11.16
CA ALA A 14 -4.33 -16.26 -10.00
C ALA A 14 -4.32 -14.74 -10.28
N LEU A 15 -4.69 -14.28 -11.47
CA LEU A 15 -4.67 -12.85 -11.83
C LEU A 15 -5.98 -12.39 -12.48
N ARG A 16 -7.11 -12.51 -11.77
CA ARG A 16 -8.38 -11.93 -12.25
C ARG A 16 -8.51 -10.46 -11.87
N LEU A 17 -8.04 -9.59 -12.77
CA LEU A 17 -8.60 -8.25 -12.99
C LEU A 17 -10.06 -8.42 -13.42
N GLN A 18 -11.03 -7.91 -12.65
CA GLN A 18 -12.41 -7.83 -13.12
C GLN A 18 -13.01 -6.43 -12.92
N HIS A 19 -13.10 -5.73 -14.05
CA HIS A 19 -14.27 -4.93 -14.42
C HIS A 19 -15.51 -5.82 -14.44
N HIS A 20 -16.45 -5.62 -13.51
CA HIS A 20 -17.89 -5.45 -13.77
C HIS A 20 -18.68 -5.52 -12.46
N ALA A 21 -19.41 -4.44 -12.19
CA ALA A 21 -20.39 -4.34 -11.10
C ALA A 21 -21.67 -5.10 -11.43
N ARG A 22 -22.22 -5.85 -10.47
CA ARG A 22 -23.67 -6.09 -10.31
C ARG A 22 -24.07 -6.26 -8.83
N PRO A 23 -25.35 -5.99 -8.46
CA PRO A 23 -25.70 -5.52 -7.12
C PRO A 23 -26.50 -6.51 -6.25
N SER A 24 -26.46 -6.22 -4.94
CA SER A 24 -27.46 -6.48 -3.88
C SER A 24 -27.62 -7.91 -3.32
N VAL A 25 -27.45 -8.07 -1.99
CA VAL A 25 -28.49 -8.44 -1.00
C VAL A 25 -27.99 -8.12 0.42
N LYS A 26 -28.79 -7.38 1.21
CA LYS A 26 -28.59 -7.11 2.64
C LYS A 26 -28.98 -8.34 3.48
N ARG A 27 -28.14 -8.77 4.42
CA ARG A 27 -28.60 -9.47 5.63
C ARG A 27 -27.74 -9.09 6.85
N ARG A 28 -28.44 -8.82 7.96
CA ARG A 28 -27.99 -8.12 9.18
C ARG A 28 -27.69 -9.13 10.30
N THR A 29 -26.90 -8.67 11.29
CA THR A 29 -26.51 -9.23 12.62
C THR A 29 -25.27 -10.15 12.62
N HIS A 30 -24.17 -9.93 13.37
CA HIS A 30 -23.92 -9.26 14.65
C HIS A 30 -22.59 -8.44 14.71
N ARG A 31 -22.62 -7.41 15.57
CA ARG A 31 -21.59 -6.49 16.10
C ARG A 31 -20.10 -6.86 15.94
N ARG A 32 -19.42 -6.21 14.99
CA ARG A 32 -18.04 -5.69 15.13
C ARG A 32 -18.10 -4.22 14.69
N GLN A 33 -17.54 -3.29 15.47
CA GLN A 33 -17.34 -1.91 15.04
C GLN A 33 -16.31 -1.88 13.90
N ALA A 34 -16.78 -2.17 12.69
CA ALA A 34 -16.14 -1.69 11.49
C ALA A 34 -16.53 -0.22 11.36
N VAL A 35 -15.67 0.67 11.83
CA VAL A 35 -15.74 2.07 11.43
C VAL A 35 -15.31 2.09 9.97
N ALA A 36 -16.30 2.26 9.09
CA ALA A 36 -16.08 2.61 7.70
C ALA A 36 -15.16 3.85 7.68
N ASN A 37 -14.01 3.74 7.02
CA ASN A 37 -13.17 4.90 6.79
C ASN A 37 -13.73 5.65 5.59
N ASP A 38 -14.57 6.64 5.86
CA ASP A 38 -14.90 7.70 4.91
C ASP A 38 -13.66 8.60 4.74
N ALA A 39 -12.71 8.16 3.91
CA ALA A 39 -11.52 8.91 3.53
C ALA A 39 -11.09 8.66 2.08
N ASP A 40 -11.96 9.06 1.16
CA ASP A 40 -11.93 8.81 -0.29
C ASP A 40 -10.78 9.41 -1.13
N HIS A 41 -9.69 9.92 -0.55
CA HIS A 41 -8.62 10.54 -1.38
C HIS A 41 -7.19 10.13 -1.04
N LEU A 42 -6.96 9.31 -0.01
CA LEU A 42 -5.61 8.84 0.37
C LEU A 42 -5.51 7.32 0.53
N SER A 43 -6.62 6.62 0.29
CA SER A 43 -6.65 5.18 0.08
C SER A 43 -7.16 4.95 -1.34
N LEU A 44 -6.28 4.61 -2.28
CA LEU A 44 -6.72 3.75 -3.37
C LEU A 44 -7.31 2.51 -2.69
N GLY A 45 -8.63 2.35 -2.78
CA GLY A 45 -9.39 1.38 -2.03
C GLY A 45 -8.94 -0.05 -2.32
N TYR A 46 -8.34 -0.69 -1.32
CA TYR A 46 -8.23 -2.14 -1.25
C TYR A 46 -8.98 -2.62 -0.01
N HIS A 47 -10.29 -2.81 -0.15
CA HIS A 47 -11.04 -3.71 0.72
C HIS A 47 -10.76 -5.15 0.27
N LEU A 48 -9.69 -5.73 0.81
CA LEU A 48 -9.47 -7.16 0.77
C LEU A 48 -9.41 -7.65 2.22
N ALA A 49 -10.38 -8.50 2.56
CA ALA A 49 -10.37 -9.25 3.80
C ALA A 49 -9.12 -10.13 3.79
N THR A 50 -8.25 -9.95 4.78
CA THR A 50 -7.11 -10.85 5.03
C THR A 50 -7.32 -11.45 6.41
N THR A 51 -7.40 -12.77 6.47
CA THR A 51 -7.75 -13.56 7.66
C THR A 51 -6.73 -13.37 8.81
N HIS A 52 -5.55 -12.79 8.56
CA HIS A 52 -4.48 -12.62 9.56
C HIS A 52 -3.73 -11.25 9.55
N GLY A 53 -4.27 -10.19 8.95
CA GLY A 53 -3.86 -8.80 9.26
C GLY A 53 -2.40 -8.37 8.96
N ARG A 54 -1.55 -9.19 8.33
CA ARG A 54 -0.19 -8.78 7.93
C ARG A 54 -0.24 -7.90 6.69
N ARG A 55 -0.10 -6.59 6.89
CA ARG A 55 -0.13 -5.58 5.82
C ARG A 55 1.28 -5.02 5.58
N GLY A 56 1.81 -5.25 4.39
CA GLY A 56 2.96 -4.52 3.83
C GLY A 56 4.34 -5.03 4.26
N GLY A 57 5.36 -4.71 3.43
CA GLY A 57 6.74 -5.14 3.63
C GLY A 57 7.16 -6.38 2.81
N PHE A 58 6.35 -6.81 1.83
CA PHE A 58 6.72 -7.86 0.88
C PHE A 58 7.27 -7.21 -0.40
N TRP A 59 8.40 -7.71 -0.92
CA TRP A 59 9.02 -7.15 -2.13
C TRP A 59 9.50 -8.20 -3.15
N ASP A 60 9.49 -9.49 -2.79
CA ASP A 60 9.82 -10.59 -3.71
C ASP A 60 9.09 -11.89 -3.31
N ARG A 61 9.28 -12.92 -4.14
CA ARG A 61 8.75 -14.27 -3.96
C ARG A 61 9.10 -14.90 -2.61
N ARG A 62 10.29 -14.64 -2.05
CA ARG A 62 10.70 -15.23 -0.75
C ARG A 62 9.80 -14.75 0.37
N HIS A 63 9.48 -13.46 0.38
CA HIS A 63 8.57 -12.87 1.37
C HIS A 63 7.14 -13.38 1.20
N MET A 64 6.69 -13.56 -0.05
CA MET A 64 5.39 -14.15 -0.35
C MET A 64 5.30 -15.61 0.15
N LEU A 65 6.28 -16.45 -0.20
CA LEU A 65 6.32 -17.84 0.25
C LEU A 65 6.42 -17.94 1.78
N ALA A 66 7.20 -17.07 2.42
CA ALA A 66 7.26 -17.01 3.88
C ALA A 66 5.91 -16.64 4.50
N ALA A 67 5.14 -15.72 3.89
CA ALA A 67 3.81 -15.39 4.35
C ALA A 67 2.84 -16.58 4.21
N PHE A 68 2.90 -17.29 3.08
CA PHE A 68 2.08 -18.49 2.85
C PHE A 68 2.45 -19.63 3.80
N ALA A 69 3.74 -19.85 4.06
CA ALA A 69 4.20 -20.82 5.05
C ALA A 69 3.70 -20.49 6.47
N LEU A 70 3.43 -19.21 6.76
CA LEU A 70 2.83 -18.74 8.02
C LEU A 70 1.29 -18.71 8.00
N GLY A 71 0.66 -19.29 6.97
CA GLY A 71 -0.79 -19.46 6.88
C GLY A 71 -1.54 -18.29 6.24
N ALA A 72 -0.87 -17.44 5.46
CA ALA A 72 -1.58 -16.41 4.68
C ALA A 72 -2.25 -17.03 3.45
N ASP A 73 -3.54 -16.71 3.23
CA ASP A 73 -4.27 -17.08 2.01
C ASP A 73 -3.87 -16.21 0.80
N MET A 74 -3.39 -15.00 1.08
CA MET A 74 -3.07 -13.97 0.09
C MET A 74 -2.10 -12.94 0.67
N VAL A 75 -1.29 -12.31 -0.18
CA VAL A 75 -0.40 -11.21 0.17
C VAL A 75 -0.82 -9.93 -0.56
N GLN A 76 -0.75 -8.80 0.14
CA GLN A 76 -0.95 -7.48 -0.46
C GLN A 76 0.38 -6.74 -0.56
N VAL A 77 0.73 -6.35 -1.79
CA VAL A 77 1.96 -5.61 -2.10
C VAL A 77 1.58 -4.22 -2.58
N GLY A 78 2.15 -3.19 -1.95
CA GLY A 78 1.90 -1.79 -2.31
C GLY A 78 3.18 -1.01 -2.56
N THR A 79 4.10 -1.00 -1.59
CA THR A 79 5.33 -0.21 -1.65
C THR A 79 6.18 -0.49 -2.88
N ALA A 80 6.28 -1.75 -3.32
CA ALA A 80 7.05 -2.12 -4.51
C ALA A 80 6.55 -1.45 -5.81
N PHE A 81 5.28 -1.06 -5.86
CA PHE A 81 4.68 -0.41 -7.03
C PHE A 81 4.74 1.13 -6.99
N LEU A 82 5.20 1.74 -5.90
CA LEU A 82 5.16 3.21 -5.73
C LEU A 82 6.03 3.95 -6.76
N THR A 83 7.16 3.35 -7.14
CA THR A 83 8.20 3.98 -7.97
C THR A 83 8.13 3.59 -9.43
N THR A 84 7.15 2.78 -9.84
CA THR A 84 7.01 2.37 -11.24
C THR A 84 6.58 3.55 -12.11
N PRO A 85 6.87 3.55 -13.42
CA PRO A 85 6.39 4.58 -14.34
C PRO A 85 4.87 4.80 -14.30
N GLU A 86 4.10 3.71 -14.13
CA GLU A 86 2.63 3.68 -14.14
C GLU A 86 2.01 4.25 -12.85
N SER A 87 2.79 4.36 -11.77
CA SER A 87 2.34 4.98 -10.53
C SER A 87 2.12 6.49 -10.71
N GLY A 88 0.98 6.99 -10.24
CA GLY A 88 0.66 8.43 -10.19
C GLY A 88 1.49 9.24 -9.18
N LEU A 89 2.50 8.62 -8.55
CA LEU A 89 3.38 9.30 -7.62
C LEU A 89 4.28 10.33 -8.36
N PRO A 90 4.37 11.59 -7.90
CA PRO A 90 5.22 12.60 -8.54
C PRO A 90 6.70 12.20 -8.60
N PRO A 91 7.45 12.57 -9.65
CA PRO A 91 8.85 12.18 -9.82
C PRO A 91 9.76 12.50 -8.62
N PRO A 92 9.67 13.67 -7.96
CA PRO A 92 10.48 13.96 -6.77
C PRO A 92 10.24 12.98 -5.62
N ARG A 93 9.00 12.53 -5.44
CA ARG A 93 8.65 11.55 -4.40
C ARG A 93 9.14 10.15 -4.76
N LYS A 94 9.04 9.76 -6.04
CA LYS A 94 9.64 8.49 -6.52
C LYS A 94 11.15 8.46 -6.25
N ALA A 95 11.85 9.53 -6.61
CA ALA A 95 13.29 9.67 -6.38
C ALA A 95 13.66 9.65 -4.89
N ALA A 96 12.89 10.33 -4.03
CA ALA A 96 13.12 10.28 -2.58
C ALA A 96 12.93 8.87 -2.01
N ILE A 97 11.95 8.11 -2.51
CA ILE A 97 11.71 6.73 -2.07
C ILE A 97 12.87 5.80 -2.45
N THR A 98 13.38 5.91 -3.67
CA THR A 98 14.49 5.05 -4.14
C THR A 98 15.85 5.47 -3.59
N ALA A 99 16.04 6.75 -3.26
CA ALA A 99 17.26 7.24 -2.60
C ALA A 99 17.36 6.78 -1.13
N ALA A 100 16.23 6.48 -0.48
CA ALA A 100 16.22 5.92 0.86
C ALA A 100 16.60 4.43 0.80
N THR A 101 17.86 4.12 1.10
CA THR A 101 18.40 2.75 0.98
C THR A 101 18.34 1.95 2.27
N SER A 102 18.15 2.60 3.43
CA SER A 102 18.04 1.91 4.71
C SER A 102 16.60 1.59 5.07
N SER A 103 16.30 0.35 5.45
CA SER A 103 14.98 -0.03 6.00
C SER A 103 14.60 0.80 7.25
N THR A 104 15.59 1.24 8.02
CA THR A 104 15.40 2.12 9.19
C THR A 104 15.01 3.55 8.83
N ALA A 105 15.02 3.92 7.54
CA ALA A 105 14.61 5.24 7.08
C ALA A 105 13.10 5.47 7.22
N SER A 106 12.27 4.44 7.46
CA SER A 106 10.82 4.59 7.63
C SER A 106 10.38 4.56 9.10
N VAL A 107 9.46 5.46 9.45
CA VAL A 107 8.91 5.63 10.79
C VAL A 107 7.39 5.50 10.76
N VAL A 108 6.78 5.16 11.90
CA VAL A 108 5.32 5.20 12.07
C VAL A 108 4.99 6.49 12.82
N THR A 109 4.09 7.28 12.26
CA THR A 109 3.62 8.55 12.84
C THR A 109 2.10 8.58 12.86
N ARG A 110 1.53 9.26 13.86
CA ARG A 110 0.10 9.64 13.87
C ARG A 110 -0.11 11.10 13.49
N GLY A 111 0.94 11.91 13.40
CA GLY A 111 0.87 13.36 13.25
C GLY A 111 0.14 13.83 11.99
N LEU A 112 0.10 13.01 10.93
CA LEU A 112 -0.58 13.34 9.68
C LEU A 112 -2.11 13.40 9.86
N THR A 113 -2.71 12.29 10.27
CA THR A 113 -4.19 12.13 10.22
C THR A 113 -4.79 11.70 11.54
N GLY A 114 -4.00 11.65 12.62
CA GLY A 114 -4.36 11.00 13.88
C GLY A 114 -4.40 9.48 13.81
N ARG A 115 -4.30 8.90 12.61
CA ARG A 115 -4.20 7.46 12.35
C ARG A 115 -2.73 7.08 12.12
N PRO A 116 -2.30 5.90 12.59
CA PRO A 116 -0.94 5.42 12.34
C PRO A 116 -0.72 5.23 10.84
N ALA A 117 0.34 5.86 10.33
CA ALA A 117 0.80 5.73 8.96
C ALA A 117 2.32 5.53 8.96
N ARG A 118 2.83 4.73 8.01
CA ARG A 118 4.26 4.54 7.82
C ARG A 118 4.75 5.36 6.63
N MET A 119 5.80 6.13 6.85
CA MET A 119 6.45 6.90 5.80
C MET A 119 7.95 7.01 6.02
N LEU A 120 8.66 7.45 5.00
CA LEU A 120 10.07 7.83 5.14
C LEU A 120 10.20 9.05 6.04
N ARG A 121 11.19 9.01 6.93
CA ARG A 121 11.50 10.12 7.83
C ARG A 121 12.00 11.31 7.00
N ASN A 122 11.38 12.46 7.23
CA ASN A 122 11.76 13.74 6.67
C ASN A 122 11.42 14.86 7.66
N GLU A 123 11.75 16.11 7.30
CA GLU A 123 11.50 17.27 8.17
C GLU A 123 10.03 17.41 8.58
N LEU A 124 9.07 17.01 7.73
CA LEU A 124 7.65 16.99 8.10
C LEU A 124 7.41 16.12 9.34
N VAL A 125 7.86 14.87 9.32
CA VAL A 125 7.61 13.95 10.45
C VAL A 125 8.32 14.44 11.70
N ASP A 126 9.55 14.94 11.58
CA ASP A 126 10.28 15.47 12.72
C ASP A 126 9.57 16.68 13.35
N ARG A 127 8.94 17.53 12.53
CA ARG A 127 8.13 18.67 13.01
C ARG A 127 6.79 18.26 13.61
N LEU A 128 6.18 17.18 13.13
CA LEU A 128 4.92 16.67 13.65
C LEU A 128 5.09 15.83 14.91
N ALA A 129 6.27 15.24 15.13
CA ALA A 129 6.54 14.32 16.24
C ALA A 129 6.18 14.88 17.63
N PRO A 130 6.48 16.15 17.98
CA PRO A 130 6.07 16.73 19.27
C PRO A 130 4.56 16.92 19.43
N HIS A 131 3.81 16.91 18.33
CA HIS A 131 2.39 17.26 18.26
C HIS A 131 1.48 16.07 17.91
N GLU A 132 2.00 14.83 17.92
CA GLU A 132 1.20 13.66 17.52
C GLU A 132 -0.03 13.42 18.39
N VAL A 133 0.00 13.85 19.65
CA VAL A 133 -1.13 13.76 20.58
C VAL A 133 -2.30 14.67 20.18
N ASP A 134 -2.01 15.76 19.48
CA ASP A 134 -3.01 16.74 19.03
C ASP A 134 -3.67 16.32 17.70
N ALA A 135 -3.08 15.36 16.99
CA ALA A 135 -3.58 14.88 15.72
C ALA A 135 -4.83 14.00 15.94
N ALA A 136 -6.00 14.54 15.60
CA ALA A 136 -7.26 13.82 15.66
C ALA A 136 -7.57 13.08 14.35
N SER A 137 -8.15 11.88 14.45
CA SER A 137 -8.71 11.15 13.29
C SER A 137 -10.03 11.77 12.84
N SER A 138 -9.97 12.96 12.23
CA SER A 138 -11.13 13.75 11.82
C SER A 138 -11.00 14.29 10.39
N ALA A 139 -12.13 14.69 9.80
CA ALA A 139 -12.13 15.38 8.51
C ALA A 139 -11.38 16.72 8.57
N LEU A 140 -11.53 17.45 9.68
CA LEU A 140 -10.84 18.73 9.90
C LEU A 140 -9.31 18.56 9.90
N GLN A 141 -8.79 17.51 10.53
CA GLN A 141 -7.34 17.24 10.49
C GLN A 141 -6.86 17.00 9.06
N ARG A 142 -7.60 16.23 8.26
CA ARG A 142 -7.26 16.00 6.85
C ARG A 142 -7.29 17.29 6.04
N GLN A 143 -8.25 18.18 6.32
CA GLN A 143 -8.33 19.49 5.68
C GLN A 143 -7.12 20.37 6.03
N ARG A 144 -6.68 20.38 7.30
CA ARG A 144 -5.47 21.11 7.74
C ARG A 144 -4.19 20.64 7.04
N MET A 145 -4.15 19.36 6.66
CA MET A 145 -3.01 18.75 5.96
C MET A 145 -3.12 18.82 4.43
N ALA A 146 -4.17 19.41 3.87
CA ALA A 146 -4.44 19.37 2.43
C ALA A 146 -3.28 19.89 1.59
N ASP A 147 -2.66 21.01 1.99
CA ASP A 147 -1.54 21.60 1.26
C ASP A 147 -0.27 20.74 1.36
N ILE A 148 -0.06 20.09 2.52
CA ILE A 148 1.04 19.14 2.74
C ILE A 148 0.86 17.88 1.86
N PHE A 149 -0.37 17.44 1.61
CA PHE A 149 -0.61 16.32 0.67
C PHE A 149 -0.33 16.70 -0.78
N ARG A 150 -0.48 17.98 -1.13
CA ARG A 150 -0.27 18.50 -2.49
C ARG A 150 1.19 18.91 -2.75
N THR A 151 1.96 19.29 -1.74
CA THR A 151 3.36 19.72 -1.92
C THR A 151 4.25 18.61 -2.49
N HIS A 152 5.15 18.97 -3.40
CA HIS A 152 6.15 18.06 -3.98
C HIS A 152 7.56 18.24 -3.39
N ASP A 153 7.74 19.18 -2.46
CA ASP A 153 8.98 19.32 -1.70
C ASP A 153 9.16 18.09 -0.79
N THR A 154 10.18 17.28 -1.03
CA THR A 154 10.41 16.01 -0.33
C THR A 154 10.73 16.18 1.15
N ARG A 155 11.18 17.37 1.57
CA ARG A 155 11.34 17.74 2.99
C ARG A 155 10.01 17.77 3.73
N TYR A 156 8.96 18.21 3.04
CA TYR A 156 7.64 18.48 3.63
C TYR A 156 6.50 17.63 3.08
N SER A 157 6.75 16.82 2.06
CA SER A 157 5.72 15.98 1.44
C SER A 157 5.52 14.66 2.17
N VAL A 158 4.35 14.07 1.99
CA VAL A 158 4.02 12.78 2.58
C VAL A 158 4.59 11.65 1.72
N LEU A 159 5.62 10.97 2.24
CA LEU A 159 6.34 9.88 1.59
C LEU A 159 5.91 8.51 2.14
N LEU A 160 4.63 8.15 2.00
CA LEU A 160 4.11 6.86 2.47
C LEU A 160 4.85 5.70 1.81
N ALA A 161 5.62 4.96 2.59
CA ALA A 161 6.41 3.84 2.10
C ALA A 161 6.59 2.81 3.21
N GLY A 162 6.48 1.53 2.84
CA GLY A 162 6.70 0.41 3.74
C GLY A 162 8.18 0.14 3.99
N GLN A 163 8.45 -0.87 4.80
CA GLN A 163 9.82 -1.32 5.10
C GLN A 163 10.57 -1.85 3.87
N GLY A 164 9.83 -2.36 2.87
CA GLY A 164 10.41 -2.82 1.60
C GLY A 164 10.79 -1.71 0.62
N HIS A 165 10.75 -0.42 1.02
CA HIS A 165 11.07 0.69 0.12
C HIS A 165 12.51 0.65 -0.42
N ALA A 166 13.44 0.09 0.36
CA ALA A 166 14.84 -0.07 -0.04
C ALA A 166 15.02 -0.98 -1.28
N TYR A 167 13.98 -1.73 -1.67
CA TYR A 167 13.95 -2.59 -2.86
C TYR A 167 13.19 -1.98 -4.05
N CYS A 168 12.64 -0.78 -3.86
CA CYS A 168 12.08 0.01 -4.95
C CYS A 168 13.23 0.50 -5.84
N ARG A 169 13.10 0.32 -7.16
CA ARG A 169 14.01 0.95 -8.12
C ARG A 169 13.23 1.90 -9.00
N LEU A 170 13.94 2.89 -9.52
CA LEU A 170 13.42 3.69 -10.61
C LEU A 170 13.37 2.79 -11.86
N ASP A 171 12.42 3.07 -12.74
CA ASP A 171 12.23 2.42 -14.04
C ASP A 171 11.79 0.94 -14.01
N ASP A 172 11.65 0.33 -12.83
CA ASP A 172 10.92 -0.92 -12.69
C ASP A 172 9.49 -0.73 -13.18
N THR A 173 9.11 -1.38 -14.27
CA THR A 173 7.71 -1.43 -14.71
C THR A 173 6.87 -2.28 -13.76
N VAL A 174 5.54 -2.16 -13.85
CA VAL A 174 4.63 -3.08 -13.15
C VAL A 174 4.96 -4.53 -13.48
N ALA A 175 5.26 -4.85 -14.75
CA ALA A 175 5.65 -6.19 -15.17
C ALA A 175 6.94 -6.66 -14.50
N THR A 176 7.96 -5.80 -14.43
CA THR A 176 9.23 -6.07 -13.73
C THR A 176 9.02 -6.35 -12.25
N VAL A 177 8.15 -5.58 -11.59
CA VAL A 177 7.81 -5.80 -10.18
C VAL A 177 7.08 -7.14 -10.00
N LEU A 178 6.10 -7.44 -10.85
CA LEU A 178 5.36 -8.71 -10.80
C LEU A 178 6.27 -9.93 -11.02
N ALA A 179 7.25 -9.83 -11.94
CA ALA A 179 8.22 -10.89 -12.19
C ALA A 179 9.06 -11.28 -10.96
N ARG A 180 9.15 -10.41 -9.94
CA ARG A 180 9.84 -10.73 -8.66
C ARG A 180 9.06 -11.73 -7.80
N PHE A 181 7.78 -11.94 -8.10
CA PHE A 181 6.87 -12.81 -7.35
C PHE A 181 6.58 -14.14 -8.04
N ALA A 182 6.93 -14.28 -9.33
CA ALA A 182 6.89 -15.55 -10.07
C ALA A 182 7.94 -16.53 -9.53
#